data_AF-A0A528HUY6-F1
#
_entry.id   AF-A0A528HUY6-F1
#
_cell.length_a   1.000
_cell.length_b   1.000
_cell.length_c   1.000
_cell.angle_alpha   90.00
_cell.angle_beta   90.00
_cell.angle_gamma   90.00
#
_symmetry.space_group_name_H-M   'P 1'
#
loop_
_entity.id
_entity.type
_entity.pdbx_description
1 polymer ?
#
loop_
_entity_poly.entity_id
_entity_poly.type
_entity_poly.pdbx_seq_one_letter_code
_entity_poly.pdbx_strand_id
1 'polypeptide(L)'
;PTGTELWRYERALEQRGLPIASQAGKGLFRRQEVQDMLALARVLADAGDSLALGALMRGPLVGLTEEELLDITAALPQNLERPHAVPRFSLLTELSDVTHPIARRTLSILQDLRWKSRATTPALLLAEAAEWLAVRPILAAREGDRSARAAANVEAFLERARPYGVTGLKRFVRDITRDWSQGVPSNEGRVDAEGDAIEIITIHSAKGLEWP
;
A
#
# COMPACT_ATOMS: atom_id res chain seq x y z
N PRO A 1 -6.95 28.13 -14.95
CA PRO A 1 -5.95 27.14 -14.47
C PRO A 1 -6.63 25.80 -14.13
N THR A 2 -6.34 24.76 -14.91
CA THR A 2 -6.75 23.38 -14.57
C THR A 2 -6.04 22.96 -13.30
N GLY A 3 -6.72 22.25 -12.39
CA GLY A 3 -6.14 21.71 -11.15
C GLY A 3 -5.11 20.60 -11.35
N THR A 4 -4.39 20.62 -12.48
CA THR A 4 -3.35 19.67 -12.83
C THR A 4 -2.11 19.99 -11.99
N GLU A 5 -1.43 18.96 -11.48
CA GLU A 5 -0.21 19.08 -10.67
C GLU A 5 -0.34 19.72 -9.26
N LEU A 6 -1.56 19.90 -8.71
CA LEU A 6 -1.76 20.39 -7.33
C LEU A 6 -0.97 19.60 -6.27
N TRP A 7 -0.84 18.29 -6.50
CA TRP A 7 -0.05 17.36 -5.68
C TRP A 7 1.41 17.80 -5.44
N ARG A 8 2.02 18.59 -6.34
CA ARG A 8 3.39 19.07 -6.15
C ARG A 8 3.48 20.08 -5.01
N TYR A 9 2.49 20.97 -4.94
CA TYR A 9 2.37 21.95 -3.86
C TYR A 9 2.00 21.26 -2.55
N GLU A 10 1.07 20.30 -2.60
CA GLU A 10 0.71 19.48 -1.44
C GLU A 10 1.95 18.80 -0.85
N ARG A 11 2.72 18.10 -1.69
CA ARG A 11 3.94 17.43 -1.25
C ARG A 11 4.97 18.40 -0.66
N ALA A 12 5.15 19.58 -1.27
CA ALA A 12 6.14 20.57 -0.82
C ALA A 12 5.78 21.22 0.53
N LEU A 13 4.49 21.38 0.81
CA LEU A 13 3.96 21.87 2.08
C LEU A 13 3.99 20.77 3.15
N GLU A 14 3.60 19.54 2.80
CA GLU A 14 3.69 18.37 3.69
C GLU A 14 5.14 18.09 4.13
N GLN A 15 6.12 18.27 3.23
CA GLN A 15 7.55 18.16 3.55
C GLN A 15 8.04 19.20 4.56
N ARG A 16 7.31 20.31 4.73
CA ARG A 16 7.59 21.34 5.73
C ARG A 16 6.78 21.17 7.01
N GLY A 17 6.02 20.08 7.14
CA GLY A 17 5.15 19.83 8.28
C GLY A 17 3.89 20.69 8.30
N LEU A 18 3.52 21.32 7.18
CA LEU A 18 2.31 22.12 7.11
C LEU A 18 1.10 21.22 6.80
N PRO A 19 0.07 21.21 7.64
CA PRO A 19 -1.14 20.43 7.41
C PRO A 19 -1.91 20.99 6.21
N ILE A 20 -2.51 20.12 5.40
CA ILE A 20 -3.20 20.51 4.15
C ILE A 20 -4.56 19.85 4.08
N ALA A 21 -5.63 20.62 3.91
CA ALA A 21 -6.96 20.08 3.62
C ALA A 21 -7.18 20.16 2.10
N SER A 22 -6.75 19.14 1.35
CA SER A 22 -6.94 19.14 -0.10
C SER A 22 -8.39 18.78 -0.47
N GLN A 23 -9.14 19.76 -0.98
CA GLN A 23 -10.45 19.53 -1.63
C GLN A 23 -10.29 18.93 -3.04
N ALA A 24 -9.07 18.90 -3.59
CA ALA A 24 -8.76 18.46 -4.94
C ALA A 24 -8.06 17.08 -5.00
N GLY A 25 -7.89 16.42 -3.85
CA GLY A 25 -7.04 15.25 -3.57
C GLY A 25 -7.36 13.99 -4.38
N LYS A 26 -7.18 14.05 -5.69
CA LYS A 26 -7.26 12.93 -6.64
C LYS A 26 -5.95 12.12 -6.66
N GLY A 27 -5.30 12.04 -5.50
CA GLY A 27 -3.94 11.52 -5.32
C GLY A 27 -3.86 10.15 -4.65
N LEU A 28 -4.99 9.50 -4.33
CA LEU A 28 -5.03 8.27 -3.51
C LEU A 28 -3.96 7.23 -3.91
N PHE A 29 -3.90 6.86 -5.20
CA PHE A 29 -2.95 5.87 -5.72
C PHE A 29 -1.46 6.28 -5.66
N ARG A 30 -1.16 7.55 -5.38
CA ARG A 30 0.19 8.06 -5.20
C ARG A 30 0.67 8.02 -3.76
N ARG A 31 -0.25 7.82 -2.80
CA ARG A 31 0.06 7.75 -1.37
C ARG A 31 0.75 6.42 -1.05
N GLN A 32 1.73 6.46 -0.16
CA GLN A 32 2.62 5.34 0.11
C GLN A 32 1.84 4.15 0.69
N GLU A 33 0.99 4.42 1.67
CA GLU A 33 0.11 3.45 2.33
C GLU A 33 -0.84 2.75 1.34
N VAL A 34 -1.27 3.44 0.28
CA VAL A 34 -2.11 2.86 -0.77
C VAL A 34 -1.29 1.95 -1.69
N GLN A 35 -0.05 2.33 -2.00
CA GLN A 35 0.87 1.49 -2.76
C GLN A 35 1.26 0.23 -1.98
N ASP A 36 1.45 0.36 -0.67
CA ASP A 36 1.75 -0.77 0.22
C ASP A 36 0.56 -1.76 0.26
N MET A 37 -0.67 -1.25 0.40
CA MET A 37 -1.89 -2.07 0.34
C MET A 37 -2.10 -2.72 -1.03
N LEU A 38 -1.75 -2.03 -2.12
CA LEU A 38 -1.78 -2.59 -3.47
C LEU A 38 -0.75 -3.72 -3.64
N ALA A 39 0.48 -3.53 -3.15
CA ALA A 39 1.53 -4.55 -3.18
C ALA A 39 1.10 -5.78 -2.38
N LEU A 40 0.58 -5.60 -1.17
CA LEU A 40 0.00 -6.66 -0.35
C LEU A 40 -1.11 -7.43 -1.08
N ALA A 41 -2.07 -6.72 -1.67
CA ALA A 41 -3.17 -7.36 -2.39
C ALA A 41 -2.65 -8.19 -3.58
N ARG A 42 -1.67 -7.67 -4.34
CA ARG A 42 -1.03 -8.36 -5.46
C ARG A 42 -0.32 -9.64 -5.03
N VAL A 43 0.47 -9.59 -3.96
CA VAL A 43 1.14 -10.75 -3.38
C VAL A 43 0.15 -11.86 -3.03
N LEU A 44 -0.97 -11.50 -2.38
CA LEU A 44 -2.00 -12.46 -1.98
C LEU A 44 -2.79 -13.03 -3.18
N ALA A 45 -2.96 -12.26 -4.26
CA ALA A 45 -3.67 -12.71 -5.45
C ALA A 45 -2.81 -13.58 -6.39
N ASP A 46 -1.50 -13.32 -6.45
CA ASP A 46 -0.54 -14.06 -7.26
C ASP A 46 0.75 -14.32 -6.47
N ALA A 47 0.92 -15.56 -6.02
CA ALA A 47 2.11 -15.99 -5.29
C ALA A 47 3.40 -15.95 -6.13
N GLY A 48 3.25 -15.86 -7.45
CA GLY A 48 4.33 -15.66 -8.40
C GLY A 48 4.68 -14.20 -8.66
N ASP A 49 4.01 -13.21 -8.05
CA ASP A 49 4.33 -11.79 -8.21
C ASP A 49 5.48 -11.38 -7.27
N SER A 50 6.71 -11.78 -7.61
CA SER A 50 7.91 -11.45 -6.82
C SER A 50 8.22 -9.95 -6.82
N LEU A 51 7.74 -9.18 -7.80
CA LEU A 51 7.91 -7.73 -7.81
C LEU A 51 7.04 -7.09 -6.72
N ALA A 52 5.78 -7.49 -6.60
CA ALA A 52 4.92 -7.03 -5.51
C ALA A 52 5.44 -7.47 -4.14
N LEU A 53 5.99 -8.70 -4.03
CA LEU A 53 6.60 -9.17 -2.79
C LEU A 53 7.82 -8.32 -2.42
N GLY A 54 8.73 -8.07 -3.37
CA GLY A 54 9.90 -7.22 -3.15
C GLY A 54 9.49 -5.80 -2.76
N ALA A 55 8.49 -5.21 -3.42
CA ALA A 55 7.96 -3.90 -3.09
C ALA A 55 7.37 -3.85 -1.67
N LEU A 56 6.60 -4.86 -1.25
CA LEU A 56 6.06 -4.95 0.10
C LEU A 56 7.16 -5.10 1.16
N MET A 57 8.13 -5.99 0.92
CA MET A 57 9.21 -6.27 1.85
C MET A 57 10.17 -5.08 2.01
N ARG A 58 10.41 -4.34 0.93
CA ARG A 58 11.19 -3.09 0.96
C ARG A 58 10.40 -1.91 1.49
N GLY A 59 9.09 -1.94 1.32
CA GLY A 59 8.19 -0.87 1.68
C GLY A 59 8.10 -0.65 3.20
N PRO A 60 7.54 0.48 3.63
CA PRO A 60 7.49 0.88 5.04
C PRO A 60 6.80 -0.08 6.00
N LEU A 61 5.93 -0.97 5.49
CA LEU A 61 5.26 -1.98 6.30
C LEU A 61 6.21 -3.07 6.82
N VAL A 62 7.34 -3.29 6.15
CA VAL A 62 8.31 -4.33 6.52
C VAL A 62 9.70 -3.72 6.74
N GLY A 63 10.17 -2.87 5.82
CA GLY A 63 11.36 -2.06 5.99
C GLY A 63 12.69 -2.74 5.69
N LEU A 64 12.71 -3.80 4.86
CA LEU A 64 13.98 -4.41 4.42
C LEU A 64 14.72 -3.52 3.43
N THR A 65 16.03 -3.52 3.52
CA THR A 65 16.94 -2.90 2.55
C THR A 65 17.04 -3.75 1.28
N GLU A 66 17.54 -3.15 0.19
CA GLU A 66 17.82 -3.89 -1.05
C GLU A 66 18.93 -4.93 -0.84
N GLU A 67 19.90 -4.62 0.01
CA GLU A 67 20.99 -5.53 0.39
C GLU A 67 20.45 -6.75 1.14
N GLU A 68 19.61 -6.55 2.17
CA GLU A 68 18.97 -7.67 2.88
C GLU A 68 18.12 -8.54 1.94
N LEU A 69 17.38 -7.94 1.00
CA LEU A 69 16.60 -8.68 0.01
C LEU A 69 17.48 -9.49 -0.96
N LEU A 70 18.61 -8.92 -1.35
CA LEU A 70 19.60 -9.61 -2.19
C LEU A 70 20.23 -10.78 -1.42
N ASP A 71 20.64 -10.56 -0.18
CA ASP A 71 21.22 -11.58 0.70
C ASP A 71 20.26 -12.73 0.96
N ILE A 72 18.99 -12.42 1.26
CA ILE A 72 17.93 -13.43 1.40
C ILE A 72 17.83 -14.25 0.12
N THR A 73 17.77 -13.60 -1.04
CA THR A 73 17.62 -14.28 -2.32
C THR A 73 18.84 -15.15 -2.66
N ALA A 74 20.05 -14.66 -2.37
CA ALA A 74 21.30 -15.36 -2.62
C ALA A 74 21.51 -16.58 -1.70
N ALA A 75 20.94 -16.53 -0.48
CA ALA A 75 21.00 -17.63 0.48
C ALA A 75 20.00 -18.76 0.21
N LEU A 76 19.02 -18.57 -0.68
CA LEU A 76 18.03 -19.60 -1.01
C LEU A 76 18.69 -20.81 -1.71
N PRO A 77 18.18 -22.03 -1.48
CA PRO A 77 18.65 -23.21 -2.17
C PRO A 77 18.59 -23.05 -3.70
N GLN A 78 19.65 -23.47 -4.38
CA GLN A 78 19.68 -23.49 -5.84
C GLN A 78 18.81 -24.63 -6.36
N ASN A 79 18.13 -24.38 -7.47
CA ASN A 79 17.40 -25.43 -8.17
C ASN A 79 18.39 -26.36 -8.87
N LEU A 80 18.48 -27.61 -8.42
CA LEU A 80 19.41 -28.62 -8.97
C LEU A 80 19.11 -28.96 -10.44
N GLU A 81 17.85 -28.85 -10.88
CA GLU A 81 17.48 -29.03 -12.29
C GLU A 81 17.82 -27.83 -13.17
N ARG A 82 18.09 -26.66 -12.56
CA ARG A 82 18.45 -25.42 -13.23
C ARG A 82 19.61 -24.71 -12.51
N PRO A 83 20.85 -25.23 -12.62
CA PRO A 83 21.99 -24.72 -11.85
C PRO A 83 22.37 -23.25 -12.12
N HIS A 84 21.96 -22.72 -13.28
CA HIS A 84 22.22 -21.33 -13.65
C HIS A 84 21.02 -20.39 -13.37
N ALA A 85 19.90 -20.92 -12.88
CA ALA A 85 18.77 -20.09 -12.51
C ALA A 85 19.04 -19.40 -11.19
N VAL A 86 18.89 -18.07 -11.16
CA VAL A 86 18.92 -17.31 -9.91
C VAL A 86 17.76 -17.77 -9.04
N PRO A 87 18.00 -18.11 -7.75
CA PRO A 87 16.93 -18.44 -6.83
C PRO A 87 15.90 -17.30 -6.76
N ARG A 88 14.65 -17.66 -6.51
CA ARG A 88 13.55 -16.68 -6.51
C ARG A 88 12.92 -16.59 -5.14
N PHE A 89 13.07 -15.44 -4.49
CA PHE A 89 12.28 -15.10 -3.32
C PHE A 89 10.84 -14.78 -3.73
N SER A 90 9.89 -15.59 -3.24
CA SER A 90 8.47 -15.50 -3.60
C SER A 90 7.60 -15.90 -2.41
N LEU A 91 6.27 -15.75 -2.56
CA LEU A 91 5.33 -16.17 -1.52
C LEU A 91 5.35 -17.70 -1.31
N LEU A 92 5.85 -18.46 -2.28
CA LEU A 92 6.00 -19.91 -2.22
C LEU A 92 7.37 -20.38 -1.71
N THR A 93 8.25 -19.46 -1.31
CA THR A 93 9.53 -19.83 -0.70
C THR A 93 9.28 -20.55 0.63
N GLU A 94 10.01 -21.64 0.88
CA GLU A 94 9.91 -22.39 2.12
C GLU A 94 10.42 -21.57 3.30
N LEU A 95 9.68 -21.56 4.42
CA LEU A 95 10.03 -20.76 5.59
C LEU A 95 11.35 -21.21 6.24
N SER A 96 11.74 -22.48 6.07
CA SER A 96 13.01 -23.01 6.56
C SER A 96 14.21 -22.38 5.87
N ASP A 97 14.04 -21.93 4.62
CA ASP A 97 15.11 -21.43 3.77
C ASP A 97 15.32 -19.92 3.95
N VAL A 98 14.38 -19.23 4.62
CA VAL A 98 14.48 -17.80 4.93
C VAL A 98 15.07 -17.62 6.32
N THR A 99 16.36 -17.27 6.37
CA THR A 99 17.09 -17.05 7.63
C THR A 99 16.78 -15.70 8.27
N HIS A 100 16.51 -14.67 7.47
CA HIS A 100 16.24 -13.33 7.97
C HIS A 100 14.92 -13.29 8.77
N PRO A 101 14.93 -12.93 10.06
CA PRO A 101 13.79 -13.13 10.96
C PRO A 101 12.55 -12.33 10.58
N ILE A 102 12.73 -11.06 10.18
CA ILE A 102 11.61 -10.20 9.76
C ILE A 102 10.98 -10.75 8.47
N ALA A 103 11.80 -11.02 7.43
CA ALA A 103 11.34 -11.62 6.17
C ALA A 103 10.58 -12.94 6.40
N ARG A 104 11.12 -13.84 7.23
CA ARG A 104 10.49 -15.14 7.55
C ARG A 104 9.15 -14.94 8.24
N ARG A 105 9.07 -14.06 9.24
CA ARG A 105 7.82 -13.75 9.95
C ARG A 105 6.77 -13.17 9.00
N THR A 106 7.14 -12.19 8.19
CA THR A 106 6.24 -11.58 7.20
C THR A 106 5.78 -12.61 6.17
N LEU A 107 6.69 -13.44 5.66
CA LEU A 107 6.36 -14.50 4.71
C LEU A 107 5.37 -15.50 5.31
N SER A 108 5.55 -15.91 6.56
CA SER A 108 4.61 -16.80 7.27
C SER A 108 3.20 -16.20 7.34
N ILE A 109 3.09 -14.92 7.73
CA ILE A 109 1.81 -14.20 7.78
C ILE A 109 1.13 -14.19 6.41
N LEU A 110 1.89 -13.88 5.35
CA LEU A 110 1.37 -13.83 3.99
C LEU A 110 0.92 -15.20 3.48
N GLN A 111 1.65 -16.27 3.83
CA GLN A 111 1.28 -17.65 3.48
C GLN A 111 -0.03 -18.05 4.16
N ASP A 112 -0.21 -17.74 5.44
CA ASP A 112 -1.46 -18.00 6.18
C ASP A 112 -2.65 -17.22 5.59
N LEU A 113 -2.46 -15.94 5.27
CA LEU A 113 -3.47 -15.11 4.63
C LEU A 113 -3.86 -15.64 3.24
N ARG A 114 -2.89 -16.14 2.47
CA ARG A 114 -3.17 -16.77 1.16
C ARG A 114 -4.05 -18.01 1.30
N TRP A 115 -3.88 -18.81 2.36
CA TRP A 115 -4.79 -19.92 2.63
C TRP A 115 -6.20 -19.42 2.92
N LYS A 116 -6.33 -18.40 3.77
CA LYS A 116 -7.62 -17.77 4.09
C LYS A 116 -8.32 -17.16 2.88
N SER A 117 -7.57 -16.64 1.90
CA SER A 117 -8.12 -16.03 0.68
C SER A 117 -9.07 -16.94 -0.11
N ARG A 118 -9.02 -18.26 0.15
CA ARG A 118 -9.89 -19.28 -0.47
C ARG A 118 -11.26 -19.42 0.18
N ALA A 119 -11.51 -18.72 1.30
CA ALA A 119 -12.75 -18.80 2.05
C ALA A 119 -13.31 -17.43 2.50
N THR A 120 -12.65 -16.32 2.13
CA THR A 120 -13.08 -14.96 2.52
C THR A 120 -13.11 -13.99 1.33
N THR A 121 -13.80 -12.87 1.52
CA THR A 121 -13.88 -11.78 0.53
C THR A 121 -12.63 -10.89 0.59
N PRO A 122 -12.30 -10.15 -0.50
CA PRO A 122 -11.18 -9.22 -0.53
C PRO A 122 -11.16 -8.21 0.61
N ALA A 123 -12.28 -7.55 0.92
CA ALA A 123 -12.32 -6.54 1.97
C ALA A 123 -11.97 -7.12 3.34
N LEU A 124 -12.55 -8.27 3.69
CA LEU A 124 -12.27 -8.95 4.96
C LEU A 124 -10.83 -9.46 5.02
N LEU A 125 -10.31 -10.05 3.94
CA LEU A 125 -8.93 -10.52 3.90
C LEU A 125 -7.92 -9.39 4.09
N LEU A 126 -8.14 -8.27 3.38
CA LEU A 126 -7.21 -7.15 3.41
C LEU A 126 -7.27 -6.38 4.73
N ALA A 127 -8.44 -6.30 5.37
CA ALA A 127 -8.57 -5.78 6.73
C ALA A 127 -7.83 -6.67 7.73
N GLU A 128 -8.01 -8.00 7.66
CA GLU A 128 -7.28 -8.95 8.51
C GLU A 128 -5.76 -8.90 8.27
N ALA A 129 -5.34 -8.77 7.01
CA ALA A 129 -3.94 -8.62 6.67
C ALA A 129 -3.34 -7.32 7.22
N ALA A 130 -4.08 -6.21 7.17
CA ALA A 130 -3.65 -4.93 7.73
C ALA A 130 -3.45 -5.01 9.25
N GLU A 131 -4.30 -5.74 9.96
CA GLU A 131 -4.16 -6.00 11.39
C GLU A 131 -2.95 -6.90 11.68
N TRP A 132 -2.79 -8.02 10.97
CA TRP A 132 -1.69 -8.98 11.20
C TRP A 132 -0.32 -8.40 10.88
N LEU A 133 -0.24 -7.49 9.91
CA LEU A 133 0.96 -6.74 9.56
C LEU A 133 1.13 -5.44 10.36
N ALA A 134 0.25 -5.17 11.32
CA ALA A 134 0.28 -3.99 12.18
C ALA A 134 0.36 -2.66 11.40
N VAL A 135 -0.37 -2.56 10.28
CA VAL A 135 -0.37 -1.38 9.39
C VAL A 135 -0.70 -0.11 10.17
N ARG A 136 -1.76 -0.11 10.98
CA ARG A 136 -2.18 1.08 11.75
C ARG A 136 -1.11 1.55 12.74
N PRO A 137 -0.54 0.69 13.62
CA PRO A 137 0.60 1.07 14.47
C PRO A 137 1.80 1.62 13.68
N ILE A 138 2.14 1.01 12.54
CA ILE A 138 3.27 1.46 11.71
C ILE A 138 3.01 2.86 11.14
N LEU A 139 1.81 3.11 10.62
CA LEU A 139 1.42 4.43 10.13
C LEU A 139 1.46 5.48 11.26
N ALA A 140 0.96 5.13 12.45
CA ALA A 140 1.00 6.02 13.61
C ALA A 140 2.42 6.39 14.04
N ALA A 141 3.34 5.42 14.05
CA ALA A 141 4.73 5.66 14.41
C ALA A 141 5.49 6.49 13.36
N ARG A 142 5.14 6.37 12.08
CA ARG A 142 5.88 7.00 10.97
C ARG A 142 5.37 8.38 10.59
N GLU A 143 4.06 8.58 10.59
CA GLU A 143 3.45 9.76 9.96
C GLU A 143 3.06 10.85 10.96
N GLY A 144 3.17 10.60 12.27
CA GLY A 144 2.83 11.59 13.31
C GLY A 144 1.45 12.19 13.08
N ASP A 145 1.39 13.52 12.91
CA ASP A 145 0.15 14.27 12.64
C ASP A 145 -0.56 13.85 11.33
N ARG A 146 0.14 13.24 10.37
CA ARG A 146 -0.44 12.71 9.13
C ARG A 146 -1.00 11.29 9.27
N SER A 147 -0.80 10.64 10.42
CA SER A 147 -1.26 9.26 10.68
C SER A 147 -2.76 9.09 10.42
N ALA A 148 -3.58 10.06 10.82
CA ALA A 148 -5.01 10.02 10.60
C ALA A 148 -5.38 9.96 9.11
N ARG A 149 -4.67 10.71 8.25
CA ARG A 149 -4.91 10.70 6.80
C ARG A 149 -4.45 9.41 6.17
N ALA A 150 -3.28 8.91 6.55
CA ALA A 150 -2.78 7.65 6.05
C ALA A 150 -3.74 6.50 6.44
N ALA A 151 -4.25 6.48 7.67
CA ALA A 151 -5.27 5.54 8.10
C ALA A 151 -6.56 5.68 7.25
N ALA A 152 -7.04 6.91 7.01
CA ALA A 152 -8.21 7.15 6.16
C ALA A 152 -7.99 6.69 4.70
N ASN A 153 -6.78 6.80 4.17
CA ASN A 153 -6.41 6.30 2.83
C ASN A 153 -6.41 4.76 2.77
N VAL A 154 -5.95 4.08 3.82
CA VAL A 154 -6.06 2.62 3.94
C VAL A 154 -7.53 2.20 3.97
N GLU A 155 -8.36 2.86 4.78
CA GLU A 155 -9.80 2.59 4.81
C GLU A 155 -10.45 2.83 3.44
N ALA A 156 -10.12 3.93 2.75
CA ALA A 156 -10.60 4.20 1.39
C ALA A 156 -10.19 3.10 0.38
N PHE A 157 -9.01 2.48 0.56
CA PHE A 157 -8.61 1.32 -0.24
C PHE A 157 -9.44 0.07 0.09
N LEU A 158 -9.70 -0.20 1.37
CA LEU A 158 -10.53 -1.33 1.81
C LEU A 158 -12.00 -1.19 1.35
N GLU A 159 -12.55 0.03 1.38
CA GLU A 159 -13.89 0.33 0.88
C GLU A 159 -14.06 -0.04 -0.59
N ARG A 160 -13.01 0.16 -1.42
CA ARG A 160 -13.01 -0.26 -2.84
C ARG A 160 -13.06 -1.77 -3.02
N ALA A 161 -12.67 -2.55 -2.01
CA ALA A 161 -12.75 -4.00 -2.04
C ALA A 161 -14.15 -4.53 -1.67
N ARG A 162 -15.01 -3.72 -1.01
CA ARG A 162 -16.35 -4.16 -0.57
C ARG A 162 -17.28 -4.65 -1.67
N PRO A 163 -17.35 -4.04 -2.88
CA PRO A 163 -18.21 -4.53 -3.95
C PRO A 163 -17.86 -5.92 -4.45
N TYR A 164 -16.65 -6.42 -4.15
CA TYR A 164 -16.20 -7.75 -4.51
C TYR A 164 -16.66 -8.77 -3.46
N GLY A 165 -17.97 -8.97 -3.36
CA GLY A 165 -18.60 -9.83 -2.33
C GLY A 165 -18.40 -11.35 -2.52
N VAL A 166 -17.51 -11.78 -3.40
CA VAL A 166 -17.20 -13.19 -3.65
C VAL A 166 -15.79 -13.53 -3.18
N THR A 167 -15.56 -14.80 -2.89
CA THR A 167 -14.27 -15.29 -2.42
C THR A 167 -13.15 -15.08 -3.44
N GLY A 168 -11.97 -14.70 -2.94
CA GLY A 168 -10.74 -14.56 -3.72
C GLY A 168 -10.47 -13.14 -4.24
N LEU A 169 -9.19 -12.84 -4.47
CA LEU A 169 -8.72 -11.46 -4.73
C LEU A 169 -8.51 -11.11 -6.20
N LYS A 170 -8.46 -12.11 -7.10
CA LYS A 170 -7.99 -11.91 -8.48
C LYS A 170 -8.72 -10.80 -9.23
N ARG A 171 -10.05 -10.74 -9.12
CA ARG A 171 -10.85 -9.72 -9.82
C ARG A 171 -10.57 -8.33 -9.26
N PHE A 172 -10.62 -8.17 -7.94
CA PHE A 172 -10.31 -6.91 -7.25
C PHE A 172 -8.91 -6.41 -7.62
N VAL A 173 -7.89 -7.28 -7.50
CA VAL A 173 -6.50 -6.93 -7.77
C VAL A 173 -6.28 -6.54 -9.23
N ARG A 174 -6.87 -7.26 -10.18
CA ARG A 174 -6.80 -6.88 -11.59
C ARG A 174 -7.39 -5.48 -11.82
N ASP A 175 -8.56 -5.22 -11.24
CA ASP A 175 -9.28 -3.98 -11.46
C ASP A 175 -8.59 -2.80 -10.78
N ILE A 176 -8.13 -2.95 -9.53
CA ILE A 176 -7.41 -1.90 -8.80
C ILE A 176 -6.00 -1.63 -9.34
N THR A 177 -5.32 -2.67 -9.87
CA THR A 177 -4.01 -2.50 -10.53
C THR A 177 -4.16 -1.73 -11.84
N ARG A 178 -5.24 -1.96 -12.60
CA ARG A 178 -5.56 -1.19 -13.80
C ARG A 178 -5.82 0.28 -13.48
N ASP A 179 -6.63 0.55 -12.44
CA ASP A 179 -6.93 1.91 -12.03
C ASP A 179 -5.66 2.67 -11.59
N TRP A 180 -4.80 1.99 -10.82
CA TRP A 180 -3.49 2.52 -10.43
C TRP A 180 -2.59 2.81 -11.65
N SER A 181 -2.44 1.85 -12.58
CA SER A 181 -1.54 1.99 -13.73
C SER A 181 -2.00 3.04 -14.74
N GLN A 182 -3.32 3.25 -14.86
CA GLN A 182 -3.92 4.30 -15.68
C GLN A 182 -3.94 5.67 -14.99
N GLY A 183 -3.51 5.75 -13.71
CA GLY A 183 -3.54 6.97 -12.93
C GLY A 183 -4.95 7.52 -12.74
N VAL A 184 -5.95 6.64 -12.58
CA VAL A 184 -7.36 7.02 -12.43
C VAL A 184 -7.50 7.98 -11.25
N PRO A 185 -7.93 9.23 -11.49
CA PRO A 185 -8.03 10.23 -10.43
C PRO A 185 -8.96 9.74 -9.32
N SER A 186 -8.44 9.61 -8.11
CA SER A 186 -9.13 8.95 -7.01
C SER A 186 -8.98 9.75 -5.73
N ASN A 187 -10.11 10.05 -5.09
CA ASN A 187 -10.15 10.85 -3.88
C ASN A 187 -9.44 10.12 -2.73
N GLU A 188 -8.63 10.87 -2.00
CA GLU A 188 -8.04 10.45 -0.73
C GLU A 188 -9.11 10.30 0.36
N GLY A 189 -8.78 9.51 1.39
CA GLY A 189 -9.56 9.37 2.60
C GLY A 189 -9.68 10.72 3.32
N ARG A 190 -10.90 11.03 3.77
CA ARG A 190 -11.19 12.28 4.46
C ARG A 190 -10.89 12.10 5.95
N VAL A 191 -10.11 13.03 6.49
CA VAL A 191 -10.05 13.31 7.92
C VAL A 191 -10.68 14.67 8.07
N ASP A 192 -11.59 14.84 9.02
CA ASP A 192 -12.11 16.16 9.33
C ASP A 192 -10.91 17.04 9.71
N ALA A 193 -10.68 18.10 8.93
CA ALA A 193 -9.60 19.02 9.20
C ALA A 193 -9.99 19.83 10.44
N GLU A 194 -9.47 19.46 11.60
CA GLU A 194 -9.53 20.34 12.77
C GLU A 194 -8.72 21.60 12.48
N GLY A 195 -9.44 22.68 12.11
CA GLY A 195 -9.13 24.08 12.40
C GLY A 195 -7.97 24.77 11.66
N ASP A 196 -6.86 24.09 11.36
CA ASP A 196 -5.58 24.77 11.07
C ASP A 196 -4.83 24.23 9.84
N ALA A 197 -5.57 23.70 8.87
CA ALA A 197 -5.01 23.13 7.64
C ALA A 197 -5.05 24.09 6.45
N ILE A 198 -4.00 24.09 5.64
CA ILE A 198 -3.92 24.86 4.39
C ILE A 198 -4.88 24.24 3.36
N GLU A 199 -5.91 24.96 2.95
CA GLU A 199 -6.76 24.53 1.85
C GLU A 199 -6.16 24.93 0.50
N ILE A 200 -5.90 23.93 -0.34
CA ILE A 200 -5.52 24.15 -1.73
C ILE A 200 -6.76 23.93 -2.61
N ILE A 201 -7.26 25.01 -3.18
CA ILE A 201 -8.45 25.01 -4.03
C ILE A 201 -8.17 25.66 -5.38
N THR A 202 -9.00 25.36 -6.37
CA THR A 202 -8.93 26.06 -7.66
C THR A 202 -9.59 27.44 -7.57
N ILE A 203 -9.17 28.39 -8.41
CA ILE A 203 -9.80 29.72 -8.49
C ILE A 203 -11.32 29.62 -8.74
N HIS A 204 -11.78 28.61 -9.48
CA HIS A 204 -13.21 28.39 -9.72
C HIS A 204 -13.92 27.97 -8.42
N SER A 205 -13.30 27.09 -7.64
CA SER A 205 -13.81 26.67 -6.32
C SER A 205 -13.76 27.79 -5.29
N ALA A 206 -12.88 28.78 -5.47
CA ALA A 206 -12.72 29.93 -4.57
C ALA A 206 -13.80 31.00 -4.74
N LYS A 207 -14.64 30.92 -5.78
CA LYS A 207 -15.60 31.98 -6.10
C LYS A 207 -16.69 32.05 -5.01
N GLY A 208 -16.75 33.19 -4.32
CA GLY A 208 -17.71 33.42 -3.24
C GLY A 208 -17.24 32.95 -1.86
N LEU A 209 -15.99 32.51 -1.75
CA LEU A 209 -15.32 32.25 -0.49
C LEU A 209 -14.40 33.42 -0.13
N GLU A 210 -14.17 33.65 1.16
CA GLU A 210 -13.28 34.66 1.71
C GLU A 210 -12.38 34.04 2.79
N TRP A 211 -11.14 34.55 2.89
CA TRP A 211 -10.13 34.14 3.88
C TRP A 211 -9.59 35.39 4.59
N PRO A 212 -9.21 35.29 5.89
CA PRO A 212 -8.71 36.41 6.68
C PRO A 212 -7.33 36.94 6.25
#